data_AF-A0A3A2ZL41-F1
#
_entry.id   AF-A0A3A2ZL41-F1
#
_cell.length_a   1.000
_cell.length_b   1.000
_cell.length_c   1.000
_cell.angle_alpha   90.00
_cell.angle_beta   90.00
_cell.angle_gamma   90.00
#
_symmetry.space_group_name_H-M   'P 1'
#
loop_
_entity.id
_entity.type
_entity.pdbx_description
1 polymer ?
#
loop_
_entity_poly.entity_id
_entity_poly.type
_entity_poly.pdbx_seq_one_letter_code
_entity_poly.pdbx_strand_id
1 'polypeptide(L)'
;MEETRAKHSDIIEGLTQLLNLFAELRYIYQTDIHSPPHLAPQIDVPLLQRAGLEAEVIDLAQLLPALRNEVIWGYQEEGIEMIRHAKLANYFVQPAGDCSEDFLNDMRWADYTDKNKGLLPPSILRLTFPTYYYGINVLYDVSDQSIIEWCSLEYKKWQDCPRQPAKAFFSKILHKFRTLEYIPFFNPEDWDEVPNRRVIEDPRIFQNTFIGGIRLPPDYQESLRRFRGTKQETYLRQLVNELNAWRKLYRDCGWDGAGTAFDAELFERKRIEWLRASNDLLFDLGNWTEPPNPQSEEQRIAREEYFQRWEALWAEWVGDDAL
;
A
#
# COMPACT_ATOMS: atom_id res chain seq x y z
N MET A 1 -16.54 15.76 20.01
CA MET A 1 -15.09 15.48 20.01
C MET A 1 -14.58 14.66 21.20
N GLU A 2 -14.65 15.10 22.47
CA GLU A 2 -14.07 14.28 23.57
C GLU A 2 -14.82 12.96 23.80
N GLU A 3 -16.15 12.99 23.72
CA GLU A 3 -17.00 11.79 23.74
C GLU A 3 -16.69 10.86 22.55
N THR A 4 -16.56 11.43 21.34
CA THR A 4 -16.14 10.72 20.12
C THR A 4 -14.77 10.06 20.31
N ARG A 5 -13.81 10.77 20.90
CA ARG A 5 -12.46 10.26 21.18
C ARG A 5 -12.51 9.05 22.12
N ALA A 6 -13.28 9.14 23.21
CA ALA A 6 -13.42 8.04 24.16
C ALA A 6 -14.08 6.81 23.51
N LYS A 7 -15.17 7.03 22.76
CA LYS A 7 -15.92 5.97 22.09
C LYS A 7 -15.12 5.26 20.99
N HIS A 8 -14.30 6.00 20.25
CA HIS A 8 -13.56 5.49 19.09
C HIS A 8 -12.05 5.34 19.36
N SER A 9 -11.66 5.17 20.62
CA SER A 9 -10.25 5.01 21.03
C SER A 9 -9.53 3.88 20.29
N ASP A 10 -10.17 2.72 20.13
CA ASP A 10 -9.56 1.55 19.46
C ASP A 10 -9.14 1.82 18.01
N ILE A 11 -9.94 2.56 17.23
CA ILE A 11 -9.59 2.90 15.84
C ILE A 11 -8.53 4.01 15.78
N ILE A 12 -8.63 5.00 16.68
CA ILE A 12 -7.65 6.09 16.77
C ILE A 12 -6.27 5.51 17.11
N GLU A 13 -6.18 4.74 18.20
CA GLU A 13 -4.94 4.10 18.64
C GLU A 13 -4.41 3.11 17.61
N GLY A 14 -5.29 2.29 17.03
CA GLY A 14 -4.93 1.29 16.02
C GLY A 14 -4.27 1.92 14.79
N LEU A 15 -4.87 2.99 14.25
CA LEU A 15 -4.32 3.68 13.09
C LEU A 15 -3.03 4.45 13.43
N THR A 16 -2.95 5.09 14.60
CA THR A 16 -1.71 5.72 15.08
C THR A 16 -0.57 4.72 15.18
N GLN A 17 -0.82 3.57 15.80
CA GLN A 17 0.19 2.51 15.91
C GLN A 17 0.62 1.98 14.55
N LEU A 18 -0.31 1.85 13.60
CA LEU A 18 0.01 1.40 12.25
C LEU A 18 0.94 2.37 11.52
N LEU A 19 0.63 3.67 11.54
CA LEU A 19 1.47 4.66 10.87
C LEU A 19 2.85 4.77 11.52
N ASN A 20 2.93 4.72 12.86
CA ASN A 20 4.22 4.69 13.54
C ASN A 20 5.03 3.44 13.18
N LEU A 21 4.39 2.27 13.09
CA LEU A 21 5.03 1.04 12.64
C LEU A 21 5.55 1.18 11.19
N PHE A 22 4.81 1.84 10.30
CA PHE A 22 5.27 2.12 8.95
C PHE A 22 6.49 3.05 8.93
N ALA A 23 6.56 4.03 9.82
CA ALA A 23 7.74 4.89 9.96
C ALA A 23 8.95 4.09 10.51
N GLU A 24 8.74 3.24 11.51
CA GLU A 24 9.77 2.33 12.06
C GLU A 24 10.33 1.39 10.99
N LEU A 25 9.45 0.83 10.17
CA LEU A 25 9.80 -0.04 9.04
C LEU A 25 10.38 0.71 7.83
N ARG A 26 10.52 2.04 7.91
CA ARG A 26 11.05 2.89 6.82
C ARG A 26 10.19 2.88 5.55
N TYR A 27 8.89 2.63 5.70
CA TYR A 27 7.92 2.76 4.61
C TYR A 27 7.51 4.21 4.39
N ILE A 28 7.49 5.00 5.47
CA ILE A 28 7.25 6.44 5.44
C ILE A 28 8.24 7.17 6.32
N TYR A 29 8.35 8.48 6.13
CA TYR A 29 8.98 9.31 7.12
C TYR A 29 8.00 9.67 8.23
N GLN A 30 8.52 9.84 9.44
CA GLN A 30 7.74 10.37 10.56
C GLN A 30 7.12 11.74 10.23
N THR A 31 7.81 12.54 9.41
CA THR A 31 7.35 13.86 8.96
C THR A 31 6.15 13.80 8.03
N ASP A 32 5.84 12.64 7.47
CA ASP A 32 4.71 12.42 6.58
C ASP A 32 3.40 12.16 7.35
N ILE A 33 3.49 11.87 8.66
CA ILE A 33 2.34 11.60 9.52
C ILE A 33 1.81 12.92 10.08
N HIS A 34 0.58 13.29 9.72
CA HIS A 34 -0.19 14.32 10.39
C HIS A 34 -0.96 13.73 11.56
N SER A 35 -0.55 14.14 12.76
CA SER A 35 -1.30 13.85 13.98
C SER A 35 -2.31 14.97 14.26
N PRO A 36 -3.50 14.65 14.80
CA PRO A 36 -4.42 15.65 15.32
C PRO A 36 -3.75 16.52 16.41
N PRO A 37 -4.15 17.80 16.56
CA PRO A 37 -5.17 18.51 15.79
C PRO A 37 -4.67 18.95 14.40
N HIS A 38 -5.49 18.71 13.38
CA HIS A 38 -5.19 18.99 11.97
C HIS A 38 -5.34 20.48 11.64
N LEU A 39 -4.35 21.30 12.03
CA LEU A 39 -4.37 22.75 11.81
C LEU A 39 -4.00 23.16 10.38
N ALA A 40 -3.09 22.41 9.74
CA ALA A 40 -2.68 22.55 8.35
C ALA A 40 -1.97 21.24 7.88
N PRO A 41 -2.45 20.55 6.83
CA PRO A 41 -3.74 20.76 6.17
C PRO A 41 -4.91 20.45 7.12
N GLN A 42 -6.07 21.05 6.84
CA GLN A 42 -7.31 20.87 7.63
C GLN A 42 -8.18 19.80 6.99
N ILE A 43 -9.04 19.15 7.78
CA ILE A 43 -10.10 18.26 7.28
C ILE A 43 -11.19 19.10 6.58
N ASP A 44 -11.69 18.66 5.43
CA ASP A 44 -12.73 19.37 4.68
C ASP A 44 -14.13 19.16 5.27
N VAL A 45 -14.35 19.70 6.47
CA VAL A 45 -15.63 19.59 7.19
C VAL A 45 -16.82 20.04 6.32
N PRO A 46 -16.79 21.18 5.61
CA PRO A 46 -17.90 21.59 4.75
C PRO A 46 -18.23 20.57 3.65
N LEU A 47 -17.23 19.98 2.99
CA LEU A 47 -17.48 18.97 1.97
C LEU A 47 -18.03 17.67 2.56
N LEU A 48 -17.50 17.22 3.70
CA LEU A 48 -18.02 16.03 4.40
C LEU A 48 -19.48 16.20 4.85
N GLN A 49 -19.85 17.41 5.30
CA GLN A 49 -21.24 17.74 5.62
C GLN A 49 -22.13 17.71 4.37
N ARG A 50 -21.69 18.29 3.24
CA ARG A 50 -22.43 18.25 1.97
C ARG A 50 -22.56 16.84 1.41
N ALA A 51 -21.56 15.99 1.64
CA ALA A 51 -21.57 14.57 1.29
C ALA A 51 -22.50 13.72 2.19
N GLY A 52 -23.13 14.34 3.19
CA GLY A 52 -24.15 13.73 4.04
C GLY A 52 -23.58 12.81 5.12
N LEU A 53 -22.34 13.02 5.58
CA LEU A 53 -21.79 12.30 6.72
C LEU A 53 -22.37 12.82 8.04
N GLU A 54 -22.53 11.92 9.01
CA GLU A 54 -22.97 12.28 10.36
C GLU A 54 -21.88 13.05 11.13
N ALA A 55 -22.31 13.88 12.08
CA ALA A 55 -21.40 14.69 12.89
C ALA A 55 -20.35 13.84 13.63
N GLU A 56 -20.72 12.65 14.08
CA GLU A 56 -19.80 11.73 14.75
C GLU A 56 -18.70 11.21 13.82
N VAL A 57 -19.02 10.93 12.55
CA VAL A 57 -18.02 10.53 11.55
C VAL A 57 -17.05 11.68 11.24
N ILE A 58 -17.56 12.90 11.15
CA ILE A 58 -16.76 14.11 10.88
C ILE A 58 -15.85 14.42 12.08
N ASP A 59 -16.36 14.29 13.31
CA ASP A 59 -15.55 14.40 14.52
C ASP A 59 -14.45 13.33 14.53
N LEU A 60 -14.77 12.08 14.18
CA LEU A 60 -13.78 11.01 14.11
C LEU A 60 -12.71 11.27 13.04
N ALA A 61 -13.06 11.72 11.85
CA ALA A 61 -12.10 12.05 10.80
C ALA A 61 -11.07 13.11 11.25
N GLN A 62 -11.49 14.06 12.12
CA GLN A 62 -10.59 15.05 12.73
C GLN A 62 -9.68 14.49 13.83
N LEU A 63 -10.01 13.30 14.36
CA LEU A 63 -9.28 12.64 15.44
C LEU A 63 -8.36 11.52 14.96
N LEU A 64 -8.47 11.09 13.70
CA LEU A 64 -7.59 10.08 13.12
C LEU A 64 -6.27 10.71 12.66
N PRO A 65 -5.12 10.04 12.86
CA PRO A 65 -3.92 10.44 12.15
C PRO A 65 -4.09 10.15 10.65
N ALA A 66 -3.46 10.96 9.83
CA ALA A 66 -3.50 10.82 8.38
C ALA A 66 -2.11 11.07 7.82
N LEU A 67 -1.92 10.69 6.57
CA LEU A 67 -0.68 10.93 5.84
C LEU A 67 -0.77 12.26 5.09
N ARG A 68 0.35 12.94 4.84
CA ARG A 68 0.38 14.08 3.90
C ARG A 68 -0.13 13.61 2.55
N ASN A 69 -0.90 14.44 1.86
CA ASN A 69 -1.22 14.20 0.44
C ASN A 69 0.06 14.06 -0.40
N GLU A 70 1.18 14.56 0.11
CA GLU A 70 2.53 14.49 -0.44
C GLU A 70 3.47 13.64 0.44
N VAL A 71 3.09 12.45 0.90
CA VAL A 71 4.11 11.52 1.43
C VAL A 71 5.09 11.28 0.29
N ILE A 72 6.31 11.81 0.44
CA ILE A 72 7.35 11.88 -0.58
C ILE A 72 7.99 10.51 -0.73
N TRP A 73 7.23 9.57 -1.29
CA TRP A 73 7.73 8.35 -1.93
C TRP A 73 6.73 7.93 -3.03
N GLY A 74 6.68 8.77 -4.06
CA GLY A 74 6.38 8.48 -5.47
C GLY A 74 5.05 7.82 -5.84
N TYR A 75 4.18 8.60 -6.51
CA TYR A 75 3.24 8.15 -7.55
C TYR A 75 2.07 7.22 -7.17
N GLN A 76 1.62 7.21 -5.91
CA GLN A 76 0.41 6.45 -5.55
C GLN A 76 -0.82 7.33 -5.58
N GLU A 77 -1.70 7.16 -6.57
CA GLU A 77 -2.96 7.92 -6.69
C GLU A 77 -3.83 8.01 -5.42
N GLU A 78 -3.62 7.18 -4.39
CA GLU A 78 -4.59 6.97 -3.31
C GLU A 78 -3.97 6.54 -1.96
N GLY A 79 -2.66 6.73 -1.73
CA GLY A 79 -2.03 6.48 -0.42
C GLY A 79 -1.48 5.07 -0.19
N ILE A 80 -0.95 4.84 1.02
CA ILE A 80 -0.17 3.64 1.41
C ILE A 80 -1.08 2.46 1.71
N GLU A 81 -0.69 1.26 1.28
CA GLU A 81 -1.43 0.03 1.58
C GLU A 81 -1.47 -0.27 3.08
N MET A 82 -2.63 -0.11 3.71
CA MET A 82 -2.90 -0.55 5.08
C MET A 82 -2.97 -2.08 5.16
N ILE A 83 -3.56 -2.71 4.16
CA ILE A 83 -3.51 -4.13 3.89
C ILE A 83 -3.37 -4.31 2.39
N ARG A 84 -3.04 -5.53 1.94
CA ARG A 84 -2.93 -5.82 0.51
C ARG A 84 -4.20 -5.35 -0.22
N HIS A 85 -4.02 -4.55 -1.27
CA HIS A 85 -5.10 -3.97 -2.08
C HIS A 85 -5.96 -2.89 -1.38
N ALA A 86 -5.56 -2.36 -0.22
CA ALA A 86 -6.34 -1.36 0.51
C ALA A 86 -5.49 -0.13 0.86
N LYS A 87 -5.56 0.91 0.04
CA LYS A 87 -4.78 2.14 0.23
C LYS A 87 -5.46 3.08 1.21
N LEU A 88 -4.72 3.69 2.12
CA LEU A 88 -5.26 4.58 3.15
C LEU A 88 -5.95 5.81 2.53
N ALA A 89 -7.19 6.05 2.94
CA ALA A 89 -7.93 7.22 2.51
C ALA A 89 -7.54 8.49 3.29
N ASN A 90 -7.73 9.64 2.65
CA ASN A 90 -7.48 10.94 3.24
C ASN A 90 -8.71 11.86 3.13
N TYR A 91 -8.89 12.71 4.15
CA TYR A 91 -10.02 13.63 4.32
C TYR A 91 -9.61 15.10 4.40
N PHE A 92 -8.33 15.41 4.16
CA PHE A 92 -7.85 16.79 4.09
C PHE A 92 -8.48 17.57 2.93
N VAL A 93 -8.58 18.88 3.12
CA VAL A 93 -8.89 19.85 2.07
C VAL A 93 -7.91 19.64 0.93
N GLN A 94 -8.45 19.45 -0.26
CA GLN A 94 -7.65 19.21 -1.45
C GLN A 94 -7.34 20.54 -2.17
N PRO A 95 -6.20 20.65 -2.88
CA PRO A 95 -5.87 21.86 -3.63
C PRO A 95 -6.90 22.15 -4.74
N ALA A 96 -7.28 23.42 -4.91
CA ALA A 96 -8.29 23.83 -5.88
C ALA A 96 -7.84 23.63 -7.34
N GLY A 97 -8.79 23.20 -8.19
CA GLY A 97 -8.60 23.02 -9.65
C GLY A 97 -8.33 21.59 -10.12
N ASP A 98 -8.48 20.61 -9.23
CA ASP A 98 -8.18 19.19 -9.43
C ASP A 98 -9.46 18.33 -9.49
N CYS A 99 -9.37 17.10 -10.05
CA CYS A 99 -10.44 16.09 -9.86
C CYS A 99 -10.58 15.62 -8.39
N SER A 100 -9.80 16.16 -7.46
CA SER A 100 -9.85 15.81 -6.05
C SER A 100 -11.10 16.32 -5.33
N GLU A 101 -11.81 17.34 -5.86
CA GLU A 101 -13.14 17.71 -5.37
C GLU A 101 -14.15 16.56 -5.57
N ASP A 102 -14.00 15.78 -6.64
CA ASP A 102 -14.82 14.58 -6.87
C ASP A 102 -14.41 13.42 -5.95
N PHE A 103 -13.15 13.34 -5.53
CA PHE A 103 -12.65 12.23 -4.71
C PHE A 103 -13.37 12.09 -3.36
N LEU A 104 -13.50 13.18 -2.59
CA LEU A 104 -14.18 13.14 -1.29
C LEU A 104 -15.69 12.88 -1.43
N ASN A 105 -16.30 13.35 -2.52
CA ASN A 105 -17.67 12.95 -2.86
C ASN A 105 -17.74 11.46 -3.22
N ASP A 106 -16.73 10.94 -3.92
CA ASP A 106 -16.69 9.57 -4.37
C ASP A 106 -16.46 8.56 -3.25
N MET A 107 -15.81 8.98 -2.15
CA MET A 107 -15.64 8.19 -0.92
C MET A 107 -16.97 7.69 -0.32
N ARG A 108 -18.10 8.35 -0.63
CA ARG A 108 -19.44 7.93 -0.20
C ARG A 108 -20.05 6.85 -1.07
N TRP A 109 -19.61 6.64 -2.31
CA TRP A 109 -20.12 5.52 -3.10
C TRP A 109 -19.70 4.22 -2.44
N ALA A 110 -20.63 3.26 -2.35
CA ALA A 110 -20.30 1.92 -1.93
C ALA A 110 -19.24 1.36 -2.91
N ASP A 111 -19.53 1.42 -4.20
CA ASP A 111 -18.62 1.04 -5.26
C ASP A 111 -18.39 2.21 -6.20
N TYR A 112 -17.18 2.76 -6.18
CA TYR A 112 -16.82 3.90 -7.03
C TYR A 112 -16.78 3.52 -8.52
N THR A 113 -16.63 2.24 -8.84
CA THR A 113 -16.68 1.73 -10.23
C THR A 113 -18.11 1.47 -10.71
N ASP A 114 -19.07 1.35 -9.79
CA ASP A 114 -20.49 1.14 -10.08
C ASP A 114 -21.38 1.94 -9.13
N LYS A 115 -21.60 3.21 -9.49
CA LYS A 115 -22.45 4.16 -8.73
C LYS A 115 -23.89 3.65 -8.54
N ASN A 116 -24.36 2.66 -9.30
CA ASN A 116 -25.68 2.06 -9.10
C ASN A 116 -25.78 1.24 -7.81
N LYS A 117 -24.66 0.89 -7.18
CA LYS A 117 -24.65 0.22 -5.87
C LYS A 117 -24.99 1.16 -4.71
N GLY A 118 -25.18 2.45 -4.99
CA GLY A 118 -25.64 3.45 -4.04
C GLY A 118 -24.54 3.96 -3.12
N LEU A 119 -24.96 4.73 -2.11
CA LEU A 119 -24.07 5.35 -1.13
C LEU A 119 -23.94 4.47 0.11
N LEU A 120 -22.78 4.53 0.75
CA LEU A 120 -22.57 4.04 2.10
C LEU A 120 -23.51 4.80 3.07
N PRO A 121 -23.97 4.19 4.18
CA PRO A 121 -24.69 4.90 5.23
C PRO A 121 -23.90 6.10 5.79
N PRO A 122 -24.57 7.18 6.23
CA PRO A 122 -23.90 8.34 6.84
C PRO A 122 -23.01 8.04 8.04
N SER A 123 -23.22 6.91 8.73
CA SER A 123 -22.43 6.41 9.86
C SER A 123 -21.13 5.70 9.45
N ILE A 124 -20.92 5.41 8.16
CA ILE A 124 -19.75 4.69 7.68
C ILE A 124 -18.63 5.67 7.32
N LEU A 125 -17.49 5.51 7.99
CA LEU A 125 -16.21 6.08 7.61
C LEU A 125 -15.44 5.08 6.76
N ARG A 126 -14.83 5.54 5.67
CA ARG A 126 -14.04 4.68 4.77
C ARG A 126 -12.55 4.90 5.07
N LEU A 127 -11.87 3.86 5.55
CA LEU A 127 -10.45 3.93 5.90
C LEU A 127 -9.54 3.67 4.70
N THR A 128 -10.05 2.99 3.67
CA THR A 128 -9.28 2.75 2.46
C THR A 128 -10.03 3.06 1.17
N PHE A 129 -9.26 3.48 0.19
CA PHE A 129 -9.67 3.57 -1.19
C PHE A 129 -9.27 2.28 -1.94
N PRO A 130 -10.23 1.53 -2.49
CA PRO A 130 -9.94 0.34 -3.29
C PRO A 130 -9.32 0.71 -4.65
N THR A 131 -8.31 -0.04 -5.11
CA THR A 131 -7.75 0.13 -6.46
C THR A 131 -8.66 -0.41 -7.58
N TYR A 132 -8.53 0.13 -8.81
CA TYR A 132 -9.42 -0.02 -10.01
C TYR A 132 -9.91 -1.42 -10.40
N TYR A 133 -9.32 -2.50 -9.89
CA TYR A 133 -9.68 -3.85 -10.32
C TYR A 133 -9.95 -4.83 -9.17
N TYR A 134 -9.24 -4.73 -8.04
CA TYR A 134 -9.28 -5.76 -6.98
C TYR A 134 -9.05 -5.17 -5.57
N GLY A 135 -9.51 -3.94 -5.34
CA GLY A 135 -9.31 -3.27 -4.05
C GLY A 135 -10.10 -3.87 -2.88
N ILE A 136 -9.54 -3.76 -1.68
CA ILE A 136 -10.25 -4.03 -0.43
C ILE A 136 -10.66 -2.69 0.18
N ASN A 137 -11.96 -2.58 0.41
CA ASN A 137 -12.56 -1.49 1.14
C ASN A 137 -12.49 -1.85 2.62
N VAL A 138 -11.83 -1.03 3.43
CA VAL A 138 -11.89 -1.12 4.88
C VAL A 138 -12.81 -0.01 5.35
N LEU A 139 -13.98 -0.40 5.83
CA LEU A 139 -15.04 0.49 6.28
C LEU A 139 -15.13 0.40 7.80
N TYR A 140 -15.38 1.52 8.46
CA TYR A 140 -15.63 1.61 9.89
C TYR A 140 -17.03 2.17 10.14
N ASP A 141 -17.85 1.45 10.88
CA ASP A 141 -19.20 1.90 11.27
C ASP A 141 -19.16 2.52 12.66
N VAL A 142 -19.41 3.83 12.76
CA VAL A 142 -19.36 4.53 14.05
C VAL A 142 -20.53 4.13 14.97
N SER A 143 -21.59 3.54 14.41
CA SER A 143 -22.77 3.11 15.18
C SER A 143 -22.47 1.91 16.07
N ASP A 144 -21.76 0.91 15.55
CA ASP A 144 -21.46 -0.35 16.24
C ASP A 144 -19.96 -0.58 16.51
N GLN A 145 -19.11 0.38 16.10
CA GLN A 145 -17.65 0.36 16.27
C GLN A 145 -16.96 -0.83 15.57
N SER A 146 -17.56 -1.33 14.49
CA SER A 146 -17.03 -2.45 13.73
C SER A 146 -16.27 -2.02 12.47
N ILE A 147 -15.27 -2.82 12.11
CA ILE A 147 -14.56 -2.80 10.85
C ILE A 147 -15.17 -3.85 9.92
N ILE A 148 -15.32 -3.47 8.66
CA ILE A 148 -15.76 -4.33 7.56
C ILE A 148 -14.67 -4.31 6.48
N GLU A 149 -14.10 -5.48 6.20
CA GLU A 149 -13.20 -5.69 5.06
C GLU A 149 -14.05 -6.19 3.88
N TRP A 150 -14.20 -5.38 2.82
CA TRP A 150 -15.03 -5.71 1.66
C TRP A 150 -14.25 -5.70 0.35
N CYS A 151 -14.19 -6.87 -0.29
CA CYS A 151 -13.73 -7.04 -1.67
C CYS A 151 -14.91 -7.41 -2.57
N SER A 152 -15.06 -6.71 -3.70
CA SER A 152 -16.16 -6.94 -4.66
C SER A 152 -16.09 -8.31 -5.35
N LEU A 153 -14.92 -8.97 -5.33
CA LEU A 153 -14.76 -10.34 -5.82
C LEU A 153 -15.33 -11.39 -4.87
N GLU A 154 -15.24 -11.14 -3.56
CA GLU A 154 -15.64 -12.09 -2.53
C GLU A 154 -17.11 -11.89 -2.16
N TYR A 155 -17.54 -10.64 -2.09
CA TYR A 155 -18.90 -10.27 -1.71
C TYR A 155 -19.50 -9.26 -2.69
N LYS A 156 -20.72 -9.56 -3.16
CA LYS A 156 -21.47 -8.65 -4.04
C LYS A 156 -21.89 -7.36 -3.33
N LYS A 157 -22.07 -7.42 -2.00
CA LYS A 157 -22.54 -6.34 -1.14
C LYS A 157 -21.70 -6.28 0.13
N TRP A 158 -21.33 -5.08 0.54
CA TRP A 158 -20.55 -4.86 1.76
C TRP A 158 -21.31 -5.23 3.03
N GLN A 159 -22.65 -5.15 3.01
CA GLN A 159 -23.50 -5.48 4.16
C GLN A 159 -23.43 -6.96 4.55
N ASP A 160 -23.09 -7.83 3.61
CA ASP A 160 -22.97 -9.28 3.82
C ASP A 160 -21.58 -9.67 4.37
N CYS A 161 -20.65 -8.71 4.43
CA CYS A 161 -19.30 -8.96 4.90
C CYS A 161 -19.27 -9.14 6.44
N PRO A 162 -18.41 -10.02 6.96
CA PRO A 162 -18.19 -10.14 8.39
C PRO A 162 -17.79 -8.80 9.02
N ARG A 163 -18.37 -8.50 10.17
CA ARG A 163 -18.00 -7.38 11.04
C ARG A 163 -17.04 -7.87 12.12
N GLN A 164 -16.04 -7.06 12.45
CA GLN A 164 -15.14 -7.34 13.58
C GLN A 164 -14.82 -6.05 14.37
N PRO A 165 -14.52 -6.14 15.67
CA PRO A 165 -14.12 -4.96 16.45
C PRO A 165 -12.84 -4.31 15.90
N ALA A 166 -12.75 -2.97 15.94
CA ALA A 166 -11.58 -2.24 15.44
C ALA A 166 -10.26 -2.72 16.06
N LYS A 167 -10.25 -2.95 17.38
CA LYS A 167 -9.08 -3.49 18.10
C LYS A 167 -8.60 -4.82 17.54
N ALA A 168 -9.51 -5.73 17.21
CA ALA A 168 -9.18 -7.03 16.66
C ALA A 168 -8.57 -6.90 15.26
N PHE A 169 -9.15 -6.04 14.42
CA PHE A 169 -8.62 -5.73 13.09
C PHE A 169 -7.19 -5.17 13.17
N PHE A 170 -6.96 -4.09 13.91
CA PHE A 170 -5.62 -3.48 13.98
C PHE A 170 -4.60 -4.41 14.63
N SER A 171 -4.97 -5.18 15.66
CA SER A 171 -4.06 -6.18 16.25
C SER A 171 -3.58 -7.21 15.22
N LYS A 172 -4.49 -7.70 14.37
CA LYS A 172 -4.17 -8.62 13.27
C LYS A 172 -3.22 -7.95 12.26
N ILE A 173 -3.52 -6.73 11.82
CA ILE A 173 -2.72 -6.06 10.78
C ILE A 173 -1.34 -5.66 11.28
N LEU A 174 -1.24 -5.10 12.49
CA LEU A 174 0.03 -4.79 13.13
C LEU A 174 0.91 -6.04 13.28
N HIS A 175 0.31 -7.17 13.67
CA HIS A 175 1.03 -8.44 13.75
C HIS A 175 1.59 -8.87 12.38
N LYS A 176 0.82 -8.74 11.30
CA LYS A 176 1.26 -9.11 9.95
C LYS A 176 2.42 -8.26 9.44
N PHE A 177 2.44 -6.96 9.71
CA PHE A 177 3.60 -6.12 9.39
C PHE A 177 4.80 -6.42 10.28
N ARG A 178 4.61 -6.60 11.59
CA ARG A 178 5.70 -6.95 12.52
C ARG A 178 6.38 -8.26 12.14
N THR A 179 5.61 -9.26 11.72
CA THR A 179 6.12 -10.56 11.28
C THR A 179 6.61 -10.58 9.84
N LEU A 180 6.54 -9.44 9.14
CA LEU A 180 6.89 -9.30 7.72
C LEU A 180 6.07 -10.26 6.82
N GLU A 181 4.89 -10.66 7.28
CA GLU A 181 3.89 -11.31 6.43
C GLU A 181 3.42 -10.31 5.37
N TYR A 182 3.20 -9.07 5.79
CA TYR A 182 2.98 -7.92 4.93
C TYR A 182 4.24 -7.06 4.87
N ILE A 183 4.62 -6.67 3.65
CA ILE A 183 5.69 -5.71 3.36
C ILE A 183 5.12 -4.76 2.29
N PRO A 184 4.79 -3.51 2.63
CA PRO A 184 4.63 -2.43 1.68
C PRO A 184 5.96 -2.25 0.95
N PHE A 185 5.91 -2.22 -0.38
CA PHE A 185 7.09 -2.02 -1.20
C PHE A 185 6.91 -0.79 -2.11
N PHE A 186 8.02 -0.11 -2.33
CA PHE A 186 8.17 1.09 -3.15
C PHE A 186 9.43 0.91 -4.02
N ASN A 187 9.27 1.03 -5.35
CA ASN A 187 10.38 1.08 -6.29
C ASN A 187 10.80 2.55 -6.54
N PRO A 188 12.03 2.97 -6.18
CA PRO A 188 12.53 4.33 -6.42
C PRO A 188 12.86 4.64 -7.89
N GLU A 189 12.87 3.65 -8.78
CA GLU A 189 13.21 3.83 -10.20
C GLU A 189 12.00 3.69 -11.12
N ASP A 190 10.80 4.04 -10.65
CA ASP A 190 9.72 4.31 -11.59
C ASP A 190 10.12 5.54 -12.41
N TRP A 191 10.20 5.39 -13.73
CA TRP A 191 10.90 6.25 -14.69
C TRP A 191 10.29 7.66 -14.86
N ASP A 192 9.44 8.09 -13.92
CA ASP A 192 9.01 9.46 -13.84
C ASP A 192 10.11 10.31 -13.18
N GLU A 193 10.38 11.47 -13.80
CA GLU A 193 11.32 12.44 -13.23
C GLU A 193 10.91 12.77 -11.80
N VAL A 194 11.74 12.43 -10.80
CA VAL A 194 11.67 13.02 -9.46
C VAL A 194 11.50 14.51 -9.67
N PRO A 195 10.37 15.13 -9.29
CA PRO A 195 10.16 16.53 -9.56
C PRO A 195 11.33 17.28 -8.93
N ASN A 196 12.15 17.93 -9.76
CA ASN A 196 13.21 18.82 -9.29
C ASN A 196 12.54 20.01 -8.62
N ARG A 197 12.13 19.88 -7.36
CA ARG A 197 11.62 20.99 -6.56
C ARG A 197 12.18 20.97 -5.16
N ARG A 198 12.95 22.02 -4.90
CA ARG A 198 12.99 22.70 -3.59
C ARG A 198 11.57 22.71 -3.03
N VAL A 199 11.42 22.37 -1.76
CA VAL A 199 10.19 22.59 -0.97
C VAL A 199 9.63 23.97 -1.32
N ILE A 200 8.56 24.01 -2.11
CA ILE A 200 7.76 25.21 -2.38
C ILE A 200 6.37 24.87 -1.88
N GLU A 201 5.86 25.74 -1.02
CA GLU A 201 4.83 25.55 0.01
C GLU A 201 3.41 25.18 -0.47
N ASP A 202 3.18 24.81 -1.74
CA ASP A 202 1.82 24.55 -2.24
C ASP A 202 1.80 23.85 -3.63
N PRO A 203 1.60 22.54 -3.75
CA PRO A 203 1.35 21.89 -5.03
C PRO A 203 -0.09 21.38 -5.19
N ARG A 204 -0.58 21.63 -6.41
CA ARG A 204 -1.88 21.23 -6.93
C ARG A 204 -1.67 20.01 -7.86
N ILE A 205 -2.58 19.02 -7.79
CA ILE A 205 -3.18 18.31 -8.94
C ILE A 205 -2.64 16.94 -9.49
N PHE A 206 -3.57 15.94 -9.62
CA PHE A 206 -3.77 14.78 -10.56
C PHE A 206 -3.02 13.40 -10.56
N GLN A 207 -3.86 12.40 -10.95
CA GLN A 207 -3.79 10.98 -11.37
C GLN A 207 -2.55 10.39 -12.10
N ASN A 208 -2.08 9.18 -11.72
CA ASN A 208 -1.80 8.07 -12.67
C ASN A 208 -1.76 6.61 -12.10
N THR A 209 -2.11 5.66 -12.96
CA THR A 209 -2.26 4.21 -12.77
C THR A 209 -1.01 3.42 -12.36
N PHE A 210 -1.20 2.45 -11.45
CA PHE A 210 -0.31 1.33 -11.01
C PHE A 210 0.99 1.67 -10.28
N ILE A 211 1.18 1.15 -9.04
CA ILE A 211 2.52 0.93 -8.43
C ILE A 211 2.61 -0.39 -7.69
N GLY A 212 3.70 -1.11 -7.99
CA GLY A 212 4.08 -2.41 -7.48
C GLY A 212 4.57 -2.35 -6.05
N GLY A 213 3.72 -2.81 -5.14
CA GLY A 213 4.16 -3.68 -4.07
C GLY A 213 4.33 -5.11 -4.61
N ILE A 214 5.05 -5.97 -3.90
CA ILE A 214 5.15 -7.38 -4.28
C ILE A 214 3.81 -8.07 -3.99
N ARG A 215 3.07 -8.32 -5.07
CA ARG A 215 1.71 -8.86 -5.01
C ARG A 215 1.74 -10.38 -5.17
N LEU A 216 1.92 -11.09 -4.07
CA LEU A 216 1.73 -12.54 -4.08
C LEU A 216 0.24 -12.91 -4.07
N PRO A 217 -0.20 -13.95 -4.78
CA PRO A 217 -1.49 -14.56 -4.55
C PRO A 217 -1.61 -15.06 -3.10
N PRO A 218 -2.82 -15.14 -2.52
CA PRO A 218 -3.04 -15.68 -1.17
C PRO A 218 -2.44 -17.08 -0.96
N ASP A 219 -2.45 -17.92 -2.00
CA ASP A 219 -1.74 -19.20 -2.05
C ASP A 219 -0.82 -19.23 -3.29
N TYR A 220 0.34 -18.60 -3.15
CA TYR A 220 1.33 -18.56 -4.22
C TYR A 220 1.93 -19.95 -4.50
N GLN A 221 1.92 -20.88 -3.54
CA GLN A 221 2.44 -22.25 -3.72
C GLN A 221 1.51 -23.08 -4.62
N GLU A 222 0.20 -22.99 -4.43
CA GLU A 222 -0.78 -23.55 -5.37
C GLU A 222 -0.70 -22.88 -6.74
N SER A 223 -0.51 -21.56 -6.76
CA SER A 223 -0.37 -20.80 -8.02
C SER A 223 0.88 -21.21 -8.80
N LEU A 224 2.02 -21.41 -8.14
CA LEU A 224 3.24 -21.94 -8.75
C LEU A 224 3.01 -23.35 -9.32
N ARG A 225 2.33 -24.23 -8.57
CA ARG A 225 1.96 -25.57 -9.05
C ARG A 225 1.05 -25.50 -10.29
N ARG A 226 0.08 -24.59 -10.29
CA ARG A 226 -0.86 -24.39 -11.40
C ARG A 226 -0.19 -23.83 -12.66
N PHE A 227 0.77 -22.92 -12.52
CA PHE A 227 1.43 -22.25 -13.64
C PHE A 227 2.73 -22.93 -14.09
N ARG A 228 3.04 -24.12 -13.57
CA ARG A 228 4.28 -24.84 -13.90
C ARG A 228 4.53 -24.95 -15.40
N GLY A 229 5.74 -24.58 -15.82
CA GLY A 229 6.20 -24.57 -17.21
C GLY A 229 5.72 -23.38 -18.04
N THR A 230 5.11 -22.36 -17.42
CA THR A 230 4.57 -21.18 -18.14
C THR A 230 5.32 -19.90 -17.79
N LYS A 231 5.15 -18.86 -18.61
CA LYS A 231 5.69 -17.52 -18.32
C LYS A 231 5.16 -16.96 -16.99
N GLN A 232 3.93 -17.32 -16.61
CA GLN A 232 3.29 -16.92 -15.37
C GLN A 232 4.00 -17.50 -14.13
N GLU A 233 4.56 -18.71 -14.21
CA GLU A 233 5.39 -19.26 -13.13
C GLU A 233 6.68 -18.45 -12.96
N THR A 234 7.33 -18.05 -14.06
CA THR A 234 8.57 -17.25 -13.98
C THR A 234 8.31 -15.90 -13.31
N TYR A 235 7.25 -15.20 -13.72
CA TYR A 235 6.85 -13.95 -13.09
C TYR A 235 6.50 -14.13 -11.60
N LEU A 236 5.77 -15.20 -11.26
CA LEU A 236 5.41 -15.48 -9.88
C LEU A 236 6.63 -15.84 -9.01
N ARG A 237 7.60 -16.61 -9.53
CA ARG A 237 8.88 -16.89 -8.85
C ARG A 237 9.65 -15.61 -8.56
N GLN A 238 9.75 -14.71 -9.53
CA GLN A 238 10.40 -13.40 -9.34
C GLN A 238 9.74 -12.64 -8.19
N LEU A 239 8.41 -12.49 -8.20
CA LEU A 239 7.70 -11.82 -7.11
C LEU A 239 7.96 -12.49 -5.75
N VAL A 240 7.99 -13.82 -5.66
CA VAL A 240 8.24 -14.50 -4.38
C VAL A 240 9.69 -14.26 -3.91
N ASN A 241 10.65 -14.33 -4.83
CA ASN A 241 12.05 -14.11 -4.52
C ASN A 241 12.30 -12.66 -4.11
N GLU A 242 11.68 -11.68 -4.77
CA GLU A 242 11.69 -10.29 -4.31
C GLU A 242 11.16 -10.20 -2.87
N LEU A 243 10.02 -10.84 -2.54
CA LEU A 243 9.44 -10.73 -1.20
C LEU A 243 10.39 -11.30 -0.14
N ASN A 244 11.00 -12.44 -0.45
CA ASN A 244 11.94 -13.09 0.44
C ASN A 244 13.23 -12.27 0.57
N ALA A 245 13.69 -11.60 -0.49
CA ALA A 245 14.82 -10.67 -0.43
C ALA A 245 14.54 -9.52 0.55
N TRP A 246 13.34 -8.92 0.49
CA TRP A 246 12.94 -7.90 1.45
C TRP A 246 12.86 -8.41 2.88
N ARG A 247 12.26 -9.59 3.10
CA ARG A 247 12.21 -10.21 4.43
C ARG A 247 13.60 -10.44 4.99
N LYS A 248 14.50 -10.96 4.16
CA LYS A 248 15.89 -11.19 4.54
C LYS A 248 16.57 -9.87 4.87
N LEU A 249 16.42 -8.85 4.03
CA LEU A 249 16.97 -7.52 4.25
C LEU A 249 16.56 -6.92 5.60
N TYR A 250 15.27 -6.97 5.95
CA TYR A 250 14.80 -6.52 7.27
C TYR A 250 15.43 -7.30 8.42
N ARG A 251 15.46 -8.63 8.32
CA ARG A 251 16.04 -9.51 9.35
C ARG A 251 17.54 -9.30 9.53
N ASP A 252 18.27 -9.16 8.43
CA ASP A 252 19.70 -8.86 8.40
C ASP A 252 20.03 -7.51 9.07
N CYS A 253 19.06 -6.60 9.09
CA CYS A 253 19.18 -5.30 9.75
C CYS A 253 18.59 -5.30 11.17
N GLY A 254 18.30 -6.47 11.74
CA GLY A 254 17.88 -6.59 13.14
C GLY A 254 16.38 -6.44 13.39
N TRP A 255 15.53 -6.51 12.34
CA TRP A 255 14.09 -6.53 12.55
C TRP A 255 13.62 -7.89 13.08
N ASP A 256 13.18 -7.91 14.34
CA ASP A 256 12.65 -9.08 15.05
C ASP A 256 11.13 -8.99 15.30
N GLY A 257 10.48 -7.94 14.77
CA GLY A 257 9.07 -7.62 15.02
C GLY A 257 8.79 -6.90 16.35
N ALA A 258 9.79 -6.75 17.21
CA ALA A 258 9.75 -5.92 18.42
C ALA A 258 10.49 -4.59 18.26
N GLY A 259 11.29 -4.43 17.19
CA GLY A 259 11.93 -3.18 16.81
C GLY A 259 13.07 -2.75 17.75
N THR A 260 13.51 -3.63 18.65
CA THR A 260 14.46 -3.26 19.72
C THR A 260 15.92 -3.13 19.25
N ALA A 261 16.25 -3.67 18.08
CA ALA A 261 17.61 -3.69 17.53
C ALA A 261 17.69 -3.36 16.02
N PHE A 262 16.63 -2.76 15.45
CA PHE A 262 16.60 -2.48 14.01
C PHE A 262 17.54 -1.32 13.63
N ASP A 263 18.53 -1.60 12.79
CA ASP A 263 19.45 -0.61 12.22
C ASP A 263 18.87 -0.02 10.93
N ALA A 264 18.12 1.07 11.09
CA ALA A 264 17.48 1.76 9.98
C ALA A 264 18.48 2.33 8.95
N GLU A 265 19.67 2.76 9.36
CA GLU A 265 20.66 3.32 8.42
C GLU A 265 21.31 2.22 7.58
N LEU A 266 21.63 1.08 8.20
CA LEU A 266 22.09 -0.10 7.49
C LEU A 266 21.02 -0.62 6.52
N PHE A 267 19.76 -0.65 6.95
CA PHE A 267 18.63 -1.03 6.11
C PHE A 267 18.57 -0.16 4.86
N GLU A 268 18.59 1.17 4.98
CA GLU A 268 18.54 2.06 3.81
C GLU A 268 19.72 1.87 2.86
N ARG A 269 20.94 1.69 3.38
CA ARG A 269 22.12 1.43 2.52
C ARG A 269 21.95 0.14 1.73
N LYS A 270 21.65 -0.97 2.41
CA LYS A 270 21.45 -2.28 1.76
C LYS A 270 20.23 -2.28 0.84
N ARG A 271 19.18 -1.54 1.18
CA ARG A 271 18.00 -1.33 0.33
C ARG A 271 18.38 -0.70 -1.01
N ILE A 272 19.19 0.36 -0.98
CA ILE A 272 19.66 1.04 -2.20
C ILE A 272 20.54 0.10 -3.04
N GLU A 273 21.41 -0.69 -2.40
CA GLU A 273 22.22 -1.71 -3.07
C GLU A 273 21.34 -2.77 -3.77
N TRP A 274 20.37 -3.32 -3.06
CA TRP A 274 19.38 -4.26 -3.58
C TRP A 274 18.66 -3.69 -4.81
N LEU A 275 18.12 -2.47 -4.68
CA LEU A 275 17.33 -1.83 -5.73
C LEU A 275 18.14 -1.58 -7.00
N ARG A 276 19.37 -1.09 -6.87
CA ARG A 276 20.28 -0.93 -8.01
C ARG A 276 20.52 -2.27 -8.71
N ALA A 277 20.86 -3.30 -7.94
CA ALA A 277 21.13 -4.63 -8.48
C ALA A 277 19.90 -5.25 -9.18
N SER A 278 18.70 -5.08 -8.62
CA SER A 278 17.46 -5.55 -9.24
C SER A 278 17.07 -4.74 -10.47
N ASN A 279 17.24 -3.41 -10.44
CA ASN A 279 16.86 -2.53 -11.54
C ASN A 279 17.77 -2.70 -12.75
N ASP A 280 19.07 -2.92 -12.56
CA ASP A 280 19.99 -3.26 -13.65
C ASP A 280 19.49 -4.49 -14.43
N LEU A 281 18.97 -5.52 -13.73
CA LEU A 281 18.43 -6.73 -14.36
C LEU A 281 17.03 -6.53 -14.97
N LEU A 282 16.20 -5.66 -14.40
CA LEU A 282 14.89 -5.30 -14.94
C LEU A 282 15.02 -4.43 -16.20
N PHE A 283 15.97 -3.49 -16.24
CA PHE A 283 16.28 -2.71 -17.42
C PHE A 283 16.79 -3.60 -18.56
N ASP A 284 17.65 -4.56 -18.24
CA ASP A 284 18.08 -5.59 -19.20
C ASP A 284 16.88 -6.41 -19.73
N LEU A 285 15.83 -6.65 -18.94
CA LEU A 285 14.58 -7.30 -19.37
C LEU A 285 13.77 -6.43 -20.34
N GLY A 286 13.63 -5.14 -20.03
CA GLY A 286 12.84 -4.19 -20.83
C GLY A 286 13.43 -3.99 -22.23
N ASN A 287 14.75 -4.12 -22.35
CA ASN A 287 15.45 -4.13 -23.63
C ASN A 287 15.43 -5.50 -24.34
N TRP A 288 14.93 -6.53 -23.65
CA TRP A 288 14.84 -7.89 -24.16
C TRP A 288 13.53 -8.07 -24.95
N THR A 289 13.60 -7.86 -26.26
CA THR A 289 12.50 -8.26 -27.16
C THR A 289 12.46 -9.78 -27.25
N GLU A 290 11.26 -10.36 -27.10
CA GLU A 290 11.09 -11.80 -27.16
C GLU A 290 11.66 -12.33 -28.49
N PRO A 291 12.74 -13.14 -28.49
CA PRO A 291 13.46 -13.43 -29.71
C PRO A 291 12.57 -14.24 -30.66
N PRO A 292 12.62 -13.98 -31.98
CA PRO A 292 11.85 -14.76 -32.95
C PRO A 292 12.19 -16.25 -32.85
N ASN A 293 11.19 -17.11 -33.11
CA ASN A 293 11.37 -18.55 -33.17
C ASN A 293 11.58 -18.97 -34.65
N PRO A 294 12.67 -19.68 -35.02
CA PRO A 294 13.74 -20.19 -34.16
C PRO A 294 14.78 -19.14 -33.72
N GLN A 295 15.27 -19.31 -32.49
CA GLN A 295 16.32 -18.47 -31.90
C GLN A 295 17.70 -18.85 -32.47
N SER A 296 18.59 -17.88 -32.66
CA SER A 296 20.00 -18.15 -32.95
C SER A 296 20.72 -18.70 -31.71
N GLU A 297 21.84 -19.38 -31.91
CA GLU A 297 22.68 -19.88 -30.80
C GLU A 297 23.17 -18.74 -29.91
N GLU A 298 23.53 -17.58 -30.48
CA GLU A 298 23.93 -16.39 -29.74
C GLU A 298 22.79 -15.84 -28.87
N GLN A 299 21.55 -15.84 -29.37
CA GLN A 299 20.37 -15.44 -28.60
C GLN A 299 20.08 -16.41 -27.44
N ARG A 300 20.34 -17.70 -27.65
CA ARG A 300 20.21 -18.73 -26.62
C ARG A 300 21.25 -18.54 -25.50
N ILE A 301 22.51 -18.31 -25.86
CA ILE A 301 23.59 -18.03 -24.89
C ILE A 301 23.28 -16.77 -24.08
N ALA A 302 22.93 -15.66 -24.74
CA ALA A 302 22.61 -14.40 -24.05
C ALA A 302 21.42 -14.55 -23.10
N ARG A 303 20.42 -15.36 -23.47
CA ARG A 303 19.29 -15.71 -22.58
C ARG A 303 19.77 -16.48 -21.35
N GLU A 304 20.59 -17.51 -21.54
CA GLU A 304 21.12 -18.35 -20.47
C GLU A 304 21.96 -17.52 -19.49
N GLU A 305 22.83 -16.63 -19.99
CA GLU A 305 23.62 -15.70 -19.17
C GLU A 305 22.74 -14.73 -18.37
N TYR A 306 21.68 -14.20 -18.99
CA TYR A 306 20.72 -13.33 -18.30
C TYR A 306 20.03 -14.04 -17.12
N PHE A 307 19.54 -15.26 -17.32
CA PHE A 307 18.92 -16.03 -16.23
C PHE A 307 19.95 -16.43 -15.16
N GLN A 308 21.19 -16.74 -15.52
CA GLN A 308 22.25 -17.00 -14.54
C GLN A 308 22.52 -15.78 -13.65
N ARG A 309 22.49 -14.57 -14.21
CA ARG A 309 22.62 -13.32 -13.42
C ARG A 309 21.46 -13.13 -12.44
N TRP A 310 20.22 -13.45 -12.85
CA TRP A 310 19.08 -13.45 -11.94
C TRP A 310 19.20 -14.48 -10.83
N GLU A 311 19.57 -15.72 -11.14
CA GLU A 311 19.73 -16.77 -10.15
C GLU A 311 20.88 -16.44 -9.16
N ALA A 312 21.96 -15.83 -9.64
CA ALA A 312 23.04 -15.33 -8.77
C ALA A 312 22.55 -14.21 -7.83
N LEU A 313 21.76 -13.27 -8.35
CA LEU A 313 21.16 -12.21 -7.54
C LEU A 313 20.24 -12.81 -6.45
N TRP A 314 19.40 -13.79 -6.80
CA TRP A 314 18.55 -14.46 -5.82
C TRP A 314 19.34 -15.23 -4.77
N ALA A 315 20.40 -15.94 -5.17
CA ALA A 315 21.26 -16.64 -4.21
C ALA A 315 21.89 -15.67 -3.19
N GLU A 316 22.26 -14.45 -3.60
CA GLU A 316 22.81 -13.43 -2.72
C GLU A 316 21.75 -12.84 -1.77
N TRP A 317 20.63 -12.39 -2.33
CA TRP A 317 19.66 -11.56 -1.61
C TRP A 317 18.54 -12.35 -0.93
N VAL A 318 18.31 -13.58 -1.37
CA VAL A 318 17.30 -14.48 -0.80
C VAL A 318 17.96 -15.63 -0.04
N GLY A 319 19.07 -16.17 -0.54
CA GLY A 319 19.74 -17.34 0.05
C GLY A 319 18.96 -18.63 -0.19
N ASP A 320 18.91 -19.50 0.84
CA ASP A 320 18.26 -20.82 0.76
C ASP A 320 16.74 -20.77 0.49
N ASP A 321 16.11 -19.60 0.67
CA ASP A 321 14.69 -19.36 0.43
C ASP A 321 14.37 -18.99 -1.04
N ALA A 322 15.37 -19.02 -1.94
CA ALA A 322 15.18 -18.75 -3.36
C ALA A 322 14.41 -19.90 -4.04
N LEU A 323 13.36 -19.55 -4.79
CA LEU A 323 12.54 -20.47 -5.60
C LEU A 323 13.06 -20.62 -7.01
#